data_AF-A0A6G4WZR6-F1
#
_entry.id   AF-A0A6G4WZR6-F1
#
_cell.length_a   1.000
_cell.length_b   1.000
_cell.length_c   1.000
_cell.angle_alpha   90.00
_cell.angle_beta   90.00
_cell.angle_gamma   90.00
#
_symmetry.space_group_name_H-M   'P 1'
#
loop_
_entity.id
_entity.type
_entity.pdbx_description
1 polymer ?
#
loop_
_entity_poly.entity_id
_entity_poly.type
_entity_poly.pdbx_seq_one_letter_code
_entity_poly.pdbx_strand_id
1 'polypeptide(L)' 'MTTTAFWKATAERMIRTFAQALIAALGLDTTGVLDAPWGDALSLAGGAALLALLTAIATSGGGTEGPGVTESVRRGG' A
#
# COMPACT_ATOMS: atom_id res chain seq x y z
N MET A 1 -13.80 9.14 0.09
CA MET A 1 -12.44 9.72 0.17
C MET A 1 -12.28 10.85 1.20
N THR A 2 -13.34 11.47 1.71
CA THR A 2 -13.25 12.62 2.64
C THR A 2 -13.21 12.25 4.12
N THR A 3 -13.27 10.95 4.45
CA THR A 3 -13.35 10.49 5.84
C THR A 3 -11.97 10.28 6.46
N THR A 4 -11.83 10.64 7.73
CA THR A 4 -10.60 10.38 8.51
C THR A 4 -10.24 8.90 8.55
N ALA A 5 -11.24 8.01 8.58
CA ALA A 5 -11.04 6.57 8.57
C ALA A 5 -10.34 6.07 7.29
N PHE A 6 -10.73 6.60 6.12
CA PHE A 6 -10.10 6.26 4.84
C PHE A 6 -8.62 6.64 4.82
N TRP A 7 -8.30 7.87 5.23
CA TRP A 7 -6.92 8.35 5.24
C TRP A 7 -6.06 7.62 6.27
N LYS A 8 -6.61 7.25 7.44
CA LYS A 8 -5.91 6.43 8.44
C LYS A 8 -5.56 5.05 7.88
N ALA A 9 -6.52 4.36 7.26
CA ALA A 9 -6.29 3.06 6.65
C ALA A 9 -5.30 3.13 5.48
N THR A 10 -5.39 4.19 4.68
CA THR A 10 -4.47 4.43 3.56
C THR A 10 -3.04 4.67 4.05
N ALA A 11 -2.86 5.52 5.07
CA ALA A 11 -1.55 5.79 5.66
C ALA A 11 -0.91 4.53 6.26
N GLU A 12 -1.68 3.73 7.00
CA GLU A 12 -1.19 2.45 7.53
C GLU A 12 -0.70 1.52 6.40
N ARG A 13 -1.47 1.41 5.32
CA ARG A 13 -1.10 0.59 4.16
C ARG A 13 0.16 1.12 3.48
N MET A 14 0.25 2.43 3.25
CA MET A 14 1.45 3.06 2.66
C MET A 14 2.70 2.76 3.48
N ILE A 15 2.64 2.94 4.80
CA ILE A 15 3.77 2.70 5.71
C ILE A 15 4.16 1.22 5.71
N ARG A 16 3.16 0.32 5.74
CA ARG A 16 3.39 -1.12 5.68
C ARG A 16 4.07 -1.54 4.38
N THR A 17 3.59 -1.04 3.24
CA THR A 17 4.17 -1.30 1.92
C THR A 17 5.59 -0.73 1.82
N PHE A 18 5.82 0.49 2.33
CA PHE A 18 7.16 1.08 2.40
C PHE A 18 8.12 0.18 3.18
N ALA A 19 7.75 -0.24 4.38
CA ALA A 19 8.60 -1.06 5.24
C ALA A 19 8.92 -2.41 4.60
N GLN A 20 7.92 -3.09 4.05
CA GLN A 20 8.10 -4.38 3.38
C GLN A 20 9.01 -4.26 2.15
N ALA A 21 8.82 -3.22 1.34
CA ALA A 21 9.64 -2.96 0.16
C ALA A 21 11.08 -2.57 0.54
N LEU A 22 11.27 -1.78 1.60
CA LEU A 22 12.58 -1.39 2.09
C LEU A 22 13.37 -2.60 2.62
N ILE A 23 12.72 -3.46 3.40
CA ILE A 23 13.33 -4.71 3.89
C ILE A 23 13.74 -5.61 2.72
N ALA A 24 12.90 -5.73 1.70
CA ALA A 24 13.22 -6.52 0.51
C ALA A 24 14.36 -5.91 -0.30
N ALA A 25 14.37 -4.58 -0.48
CA ALA A 25 15.35 -3.87 -1.29
C ALA A 25 16.74 -3.82 -0.66
N LEU A 26 16.82 -3.70 0.67
CA LEU A 26 18.09 -3.78 1.37
C LEU A 26 18.69 -5.19 1.31
N GLY A 27 17.88 -6.21 0.98
CA GLY A 27 18.31 -7.60 0.94
C GLY A 27 18.70 -8.12 2.33
N LEU A 28 18.55 -9.42 2.56
CA LEU A 28 19.05 -10.05 3.79
C LEU A 28 20.59 -10.17 3.82
N ASP A 29 21.28 -9.79 2.74
CA ASP A 29 22.68 -10.14 2.49
C ASP A 29 23.61 -8.91 2.41
N THR A 30 23.22 -7.79 3.01
CA THR A 30 24.11 -6.63 3.15
C THR A 30 25.09 -6.83 4.31
N THR A 31 26.37 -6.53 4.08
CA THR A 31 27.45 -6.71 5.07
C THR A 31 27.42 -5.70 6.22
N GLY A 32 26.49 -4.75 6.20
CA GLY A 32 26.30 -3.75 7.25
C GLY A 32 25.26 -2.68 6.91
N VAL A 33 24.68 -2.06 7.94
CA VAL A 33 23.69 -0.97 7.80
C VAL A 33 24.26 0.26 7.09
N LEU A 34 25.55 0.52 7.21
CA LEU A 34 26.17 1.72 6.60
C LEU A 34 26.51 1.52 5.12
N ASP A 35 26.77 0.28 4.72
CA ASP A 35 27.16 -0.07 3.34
C ASP A 35 25.95 -0.43 2.46
N ALA A 36 24.75 -0.42 3.04
CA ALA A 36 23.54 -0.78 2.32
C ALA A 36 23.22 0.26 1.23
N PRO A 37 22.61 -0.16 0.10
CA PRO A 37 22.30 0.72 -1.03
C PRO A 37 21.08 1.60 -0.73
N TRP A 38 21.19 2.50 0.25
CA TRP A 38 20.08 3.30 0.78
C TRP A 38 19.36 4.13 -0.28
N GLY A 39 20.10 4.70 -1.25
CA GLY A 39 19.52 5.51 -2.31
C GLY A 39 18.48 4.73 -3.12
N ASP A 40 18.89 3.57 -3.64
CA ASP A 40 18.02 2.70 -4.45
C ASP A 40 16.91 2.08 -3.61
N ALA A 41 17.23 1.65 -2.39
CA ALA A 41 16.27 1.00 -1.49
C ALA A 41 15.15 1.96 -1.05
N LEU A 42 15.49 3.20 -0.68
CA LEU A 42 14.50 4.23 -0.32
C LEU A 42 13.70 4.68 -1.53
N SER A 43 14.32 4.78 -2.71
CA SER A 43 13.61 5.10 -3.97
C SER A 43 12.56 4.04 -4.30
N LEU A 44 12.93 2.76 -4.24
CA LEU A 44 12.03 1.65 -4.49
C LEU A 44 10.90 1.59 -3.46
N ALA A 45 11.23 1.69 -2.17
CA ALA A 45 10.24 1.66 -1.10
C ALA A 45 9.28 2.85 -1.15
N GLY A 46 9.79 4.05 -1.44
CA GLY A 46 8.99 5.26 -1.66
C GLY A 46 8.04 5.11 -2.85
N GLY A 47 8.53 4.55 -3.97
CA GLY A 47 7.70 4.22 -5.13
C GLY A 47 6.58 3.23 -4.79
N ALA A 48 6.89 2.18 -4.04
CA ALA A 48 5.89 1.19 -3.61
C ALA A 48 4.80 1.82 -2.71
N ALA A 49 5.19 2.71 -1.79
CA ALA A 49 4.25 3.45 -0.95
C ALA A 49 3.34 4.39 -1.77
N LEU A 50 3.90 5.07 -2.77
CA LEU A 50 3.14 5.90 -3.70
C LEU A 50 2.14 5.08 -4.51
N LEU A 51 2.55 3.92 -5.02
CA LEU A 51 1.64 2.99 -5.72
C LEU A 51 0.53 2.49 -4.81
N ALA A 52 0.81 2.22 -3.53
CA ALA A 52 -0.21 1.85 -2.55
C ALA A 52 -1.24 2.97 -2.34
N LEU A 53 -0.79 4.23 -2.28
CA LEU A 53 -1.67 5.41 -2.22
C LEU A 53 -2.54 5.53 -3.48
N LEU A 54 -1.94 5.46 -4.67
CA LEU A 54 -2.66 5.55 -5.94
C LEU A 54 -3.69 4.42 -6.06
N THR A 55 -3.33 3.20 -5.62
CA THR A 55 -4.25 2.07 -5.56
C THR A 55 -5.42 2.36 -4.64
N ALA A 56 -5.16 2.85 -3.42
CA ALA A 56 -6.22 3.19 -2.47
C ALA A 56 -7.17 4.25 -3.04
N ILE A 57 -6.64 5.26 -3.73
CA ILE A 57 -7.41 6.29 -4.43
C ILE A 57 -8.28 5.66 -5.53
N ALA A 58 -7.68 4.87 -6.42
CA ALA A 58 -8.37 4.22 -7.52
C ALA A 58 -9.51 3.29 -7.04
N THR A 59 -9.30 2.55 -5.95
CA THR A 59 -10.30 1.65 -5.38
C THR A 59 -11.36 2.34 -4.53
N SER A 60 -11.16 3.61 -4.14
CA SER A 60 -12.06 4.34 -3.25
C SER A 60 -13.23 5.04 -3.94
N GLY A 61 -13.15 5.25 -5.25
CA GLY A 61 -14.23 5.80 -6.09
C GLY A 61 -15.09 4.73 -6.77
N GLY A 62 -14.64 3.47 -6.77
CA GLY A 62 -15.40 2.32 -7.28
C GLY A 62 -16.38 1.82 -6.24
N GLY A 63 -17.52 2.51 -6.10
CA GLY A 63 -18.70 1.89 -5.50
C GLY A 63 -19.21 0.81 -6.44
N THR A 64 -18.86 -0.45 -6.18
CA THR A 64 -19.68 -1.58 -6.62
C THR A 64 -20.13 -2.33 -5.39
N GLU A 65 -21.45 -2.31 -5.21
CA GLU A 65 -22.20 -3.26 -4.39
C GLU A 65 -21.70 -4.68 -4.66
N GLY A 66 -21.25 -5.35 -3.60
CA GLY A 66 -21.02 -6.80 -3.55
C GLY A 66 -19.66 -7.32 -4.07
N PRO A 67 -19.33 -8.59 -3.80
CA PRO A 67 -17.98 -9.17 -3.93
C PRO A 67 -17.42 -9.31 -5.35
N GLY A 68 -18.04 -8.72 -6.36
CA GLY A 68 -17.54 -8.67 -7.73
C GLY A 68 -18.48 -7.89 -8.63
N VAL A 69 -18.01 -7.50 -9.82
CA VAL A 69 -18.83 -6.85 -10.87
C VAL A 69 -20.08 -7.70 -11.24
N THR A 70 -20.14 -8.97 -10.84
CA THR A 70 -21.29 -9.88 -11.03
C THR A 70 -21.99 -10.35 -9.77
N GLU A 71 -21.54 -9.99 -8.55
CA GLU A 71 -22.14 -10.53 -7.33
C GLU A 71 -22.94 -9.45 -6.59
N SER A 72 -24.26 -9.49 -6.74
CA SER A 72 -25.21 -8.75 -5.89
C SER A 72 -25.71 -9.69 -4.79
N VAL A 73 -25.17 -9.59 -3.57
CA VAL A 73 -25.65 -10.39 -2.43
C VAL A 73 -26.35 -9.52 -1.38
N ARG A 74 -27.66 -9.41 -1.64
CA ARG A 74 -28.85 -9.48 -0.77
C ARG A 74 -28.73 -8.96 0.68
N ARG A 75 -29.31 -7.77 0.90
CA ARG A 75 -29.72 -7.25 2.20
C ARG A 75 -30.78 -8.20 2.80
N GLY A 76 -30.42 -8.93 3.86
CA GLY A 76 -31.35 -9.79 4.60
C GLY A 76 -32.08 -9.01 5.70
N GLY A 77 -33.42 -9.08 5.66
CA GLY A 77 -34.35 -8.97 6.78
C GLY A 77 -34.38 -7.69 7.58
#